data_AF-A0A968Q9R1-F1
#
_entry.id   AF-A0A968Q9R1-F1
#
_cell.length_a   1.000
_cell.length_b   1.000
_cell.length_c   1.000
_cell.angle_alpha   90.00
_cell.angle_beta   90.00
_cell.angle_gamma   90.00
#
_symmetry.space_group_name_H-M   'P 1'
#
loop_
_entity.id
_entity.type
_entity.pdbx_description
1 polymer ?
#
loop_
_entity_poly.entity_id
_entity_poly.type
_entity_poly.pdbx_seq_one_letter_code
_entity_poly.pdbx_strand_id
1 'polypeptide(L)'
;MCTKYQRTSSAIEGRNGSLALHHHAARGFSEHSLHVLTIVHKFDLKRPDGTTAAQRLFGHPFPDLFESVLSTFTELPRPRQSSQSPQPNLWQNQLASA
;
A
#
# COMPACT_ATOMS: atom_id res chain seq x y z
N MET A 1 -1.09 16.65 -16.54
CA MET A 1 -0.32 15.75 -15.66
C MET A 1 0.31 14.63 -16.48
N CYS A 2 1.45 14.89 -17.12
CA CYS A 2 2.34 13.88 -17.70
C CYS A 2 3.73 14.54 -17.82
N THR A 3 4.40 14.75 -16.69
CA THR A 3 5.73 15.40 -16.65
C THR A 3 6.86 14.41 -16.45
N LYS A 4 6.56 13.12 -16.28
CA LYS A 4 7.54 12.07 -15.92
C LYS A 4 7.86 11.09 -17.06
N TYR A 5 7.15 11.15 -18.19
CA TYR A 5 7.39 10.25 -19.31
C TYR A 5 7.74 11.04 -20.57
N GLN A 6 8.90 10.75 -21.14
CA GLN A 6 9.34 11.30 -22.42
C GLN A 6 8.68 10.55 -23.57
N ARG A 7 8.30 11.26 -24.64
CA ARG A 7 7.78 10.63 -25.87
C ARG A 7 8.85 9.71 -26.46
N THR A 8 8.51 8.45 -26.67
CA THR A 8 9.38 7.47 -27.32
C THR A 8 9.12 7.42 -28.83
N SER A 9 10.14 7.05 -29.60
CA SER A 9 10.07 6.92 -31.05
C SER A 9 9.45 5.59 -31.50
N SER A 10 9.38 4.62 -30.60
CA SER A 10 8.75 3.32 -30.84
C SER A 10 7.93 2.81 -29.65
N ALA A 11 7.01 1.87 -29.93
CA ALA A 11 6.25 1.16 -28.91
C ALA A 11 7.13 0.27 -28.01
N ILE A 12 8.23 -0.24 -28.56
CA ILE A 12 9.19 -1.11 -27.85
C ILE A 12 9.95 -0.30 -26.79
N GLU A 13 10.38 0.92 -27.12
CA GLU A 13 10.99 1.84 -26.16
C GLU A 13 10.05 2.18 -24.99
N GLY A 14 8.76 2.42 -25.28
CA GLY A 14 7.76 2.68 -24.25
C GLY A 14 7.58 1.50 -23.29
N ARG A 15 7.47 0.28 -23.84
CA ARG A 15 7.41 -0.96 -23.05
C ARG A 15 8.67 -1.16 -22.21
N ASN A 16 9.85 -0.97 -22.80
CA ASN A 16 11.13 -1.14 -22.09
C ASN A 16 11.28 -0.10 -20.97
N GLY A 17 10.87 1.14 -21.19
CA GLY A 17 10.86 2.18 -20.16
C GLY A 17 9.92 1.85 -18.99
N SER A 18 8.72 1.38 -19.30
CA SER A 18 7.76 0.90 -18.27
C SER A 18 8.32 -0.28 -17.47
N LEU A 19 8.94 -1.26 -18.15
CA LEU A 19 9.56 -2.41 -17.51
C LEU A 19 10.75 -2.00 -16.63
N ALA A 20 11.60 -1.10 -17.12
CA ALA A 20 12.71 -0.55 -16.35
C ALA A 20 12.23 0.20 -15.10
N LEU A 21 11.16 0.99 -15.20
CA LEU A 21 10.55 1.66 -14.05
C LEU A 21 9.96 0.64 -13.06
N HIS A 22 9.29 -0.40 -13.54
CA HIS A 22 8.76 -1.45 -12.69
C HIS A 22 9.87 -2.17 -11.92
N HIS A 23 10.94 -2.59 -12.60
CA HIS A 23 12.10 -3.19 -11.94
C HIS A 23 12.80 -2.22 -11.00
N HIS A 24 12.92 -0.94 -11.37
CA HIS A 24 13.49 0.08 -10.49
C HIS A 24 12.65 0.26 -9.22
N ALA A 25 11.34 0.36 -9.34
CA ALA A 25 10.42 0.50 -8.21
C ALA A 25 10.36 -0.77 -7.35
N ALA A 26 10.57 -1.94 -7.95
CA ALA A 26 10.63 -3.22 -7.25
C ALA A 26 11.99 -3.50 -6.60
N ARG A 27 13.02 -2.66 -6.82
CA ARG A 27 14.30 -2.77 -6.11
C ARG A 27 14.16 -2.24 -4.67
N GLY A 28 14.85 -2.89 -3.73
CA GLY A 28 15.04 -2.35 -2.38
C GLY A 28 13.93 -2.70 -1.37
N PHE A 29 13.19 -3.79 -1.57
CA PHE A 29 12.37 -4.33 -0.48
C PHE A 29 13.26 -4.77 0.68
N SER A 30 12.92 -4.32 1.89
CA SER A 30 13.54 -4.85 3.10
C SER A 30 13.11 -6.31 3.30
N GLU A 31 13.91 -7.08 4.03
CA GLU A 31 13.55 -8.45 4.44
C GLU A 31 12.17 -8.52 5.10
N HIS A 32 11.83 -7.51 5.91
CA HIS A 32 10.51 -7.38 6.52
C HIS A 32 9.40 -7.23 5.46
N SER A 33 9.59 -6.35 4.47
CA SER A 33 8.62 -6.18 3.38
C SER A 33 8.47 -7.45 2.55
N LEU A 34 9.57 -8.17 2.28
CA LEU A 34 9.52 -9.46 1.59
C LEU A 34 8.75 -10.51 2.39
N HIS A 35 8.94 -10.53 3.71
CA HIS A 35 8.21 -11.41 4.60
C HIS A 35 6.70 -11.13 4.57
N VAL A 36 6.31 -9.86 4.71
CA VAL A 36 4.90 -9.43 4.62
C VAL A 36 4.30 -9.78 3.26
N LEU A 37 5.00 -9.50 2.15
CA LEU A 37 4.52 -9.83 0.81
C LEU A 37 4.35 -11.34 0.61
N THR A 38 5.21 -12.15 1.23
CA THR A 38 5.08 -13.60 1.24
C THR A 38 3.81 -14.04 1.98
N ILE A 39 3.48 -13.42 3.11
CA ILE A 39 2.24 -13.70 3.84
C ILE A 39 1.02 -13.33 2.99
N VAL A 40 1.01 -12.13 2.41
CA VAL A 40 -0.09 -11.66 1.53
C VAL A 40 -0.28 -12.59 0.33
N HIS A 41 0.81 -13.00 -0.33
CA HIS A 41 0.75 -13.97 -1.43
C HIS A 41 0.15 -15.31 -0.99
N LYS A 42 0.54 -15.80 0.19
CA LYS A 42 0.10 -17.10 0.69
C LYS A 42 -1.36 -17.12 1.11
N PHE A 43 -1.83 -16.08 1.78
CA PHE A 43 -3.09 -16.11 2.52
C PHE A 43 -4.17 -15.16 2.01
N ASP A 44 -3.85 -14.17 1.18
CA ASP A 44 -4.83 -13.16 0.73
C ASP A 44 -5.03 -13.14 -0.79
N LEU A 45 -3.95 -13.30 -1.58
CA LEU A 45 -4.07 -13.34 -3.04
C LEU A 45 -4.80 -14.62 -3.50
N LYS A 46 -5.90 -14.41 -4.22
CA LYS A 46 -6.75 -15.47 -4.79
C LYS A 46 -6.54 -15.61 -6.30
N ARG A 47 -6.53 -16.85 -6.78
CA ARG A 47 -6.55 -17.18 -8.20
C ARG A 47 -8.00 -17.05 -8.74
N PRO A 48 -8.25 -17.07 -10.07
CA PRO A 48 -9.63 -17.09 -10.60
C PRO A 48 -10.55 -18.19 -10.06
N ASP A 49 -10.00 -19.29 -9.53
CA ASP A 49 -10.76 -20.34 -8.84
C ASP A 49 -11.14 -20.00 -7.38
N GLY A 50 -10.76 -18.82 -6.90
CA GLY A 50 -11.02 -18.33 -5.55
C GLY A 50 -10.07 -18.84 -4.48
N THR A 51 -9.11 -19.71 -4.81
CA THR A 51 -8.21 -20.33 -3.83
C THR A 51 -6.94 -19.52 -3.59
N THR A 52 -6.41 -19.58 -2.36
CA THR A 52 -5.11 -18.99 -1.99
C THR A 52 -3.96 -19.98 -2.22
N ALA A 53 -2.71 -19.51 -2.20
CA ALA A 53 -1.56 -20.42 -2.35
C ALA A 53 -1.41 -21.37 -1.15
N ALA A 54 -1.68 -20.91 0.07
CA ALA A 54 -1.65 -21.76 1.26
C ALA A 54 -2.72 -22.85 1.21
N GLN A 55 -3.94 -22.53 0.78
CA GLN A 55 -5.02 -23.52 0.65
C GLN A 55 -4.64 -24.67 -0.29
N ARG A 56 -3.99 -24.35 -1.42
CA ARG A 56 -3.53 -25.37 -2.38
C ARG A 56 -2.38 -26.21 -1.84
N LEU A 57 -1.50 -25.62 -1.04
CA LEU A 57 -0.37 -26.32 -0.45
C LEU A 57 -0.79 -27.27 0.69
N PHE A 58 -1.72 -26.83 1.54
CA PHE A 58 -2.12 -27.57 2.76
C PHE A 58 -3.43 -28.35 2.62
N GLY A 59 -4.20 -28.11 1.56
CA GLY A 59 -5.43 -28.87 1.26
C GLY A 59 -6.66 -28.48 2.11
N HIS A 60 -6.61 -27.35 2.82
CA HIS A 60 -7.74 -26.87 3.62
C HIS A 60 -7.83 -25.33 3.62
N PRO A 61 -9.01 -24.74 3.90
CA PRO A 61 -9.17 -23.29 4.02
C PRO A 61 -8.37 -22.73 5.20
N PHE A 62 -8.05 -21.43 5.12
CA PHE A 62 -7.48 -20.64 6.21
C PHE A 62 -8.42 -19.48 6.51
N PRO A 63 -8.36 -18.91 7.74
CA PRO A 63 -9.08 -17.68 8.07
C PRO A 63 -8.71 -16.54 7.12
N ASP A 64 -9.61 -15.57 7.00
CA ASP A 64 -9.34 -14.35 6.23
C ASP A 64 -8.15 -13.59 6.84
N LEU A 65 -7.17 -13.23 6.01
CA LEU A 65 -5.93 -12.60 6.47
C LEU A 65 -6.22 -11.24 7.10
N PHE A 66 -7.05 -10.42 6.46
CA PHE A 66 -7.33 -9.07 6.92
C PHE A 66 -8.06 -9.10 8.27
N GLU A 67 -9.10 -9.92 8.39
CA GLU A 67 -9.84 -10.07 9.65
C GLU A 67 -8.96 -10.62 10.78
N SER A 68 -8.09 -11.58 10.47
CA SER A 68 -7.15 -12.13 11.45
C SER A 68 -6.19 -11.07 11.97
N VAL A 69 -5.63 -10.24 11.08
CA VAL A 69 -4.76 -9.13 11.45
C VAL A 69 -5.53 -8.08 12.25
N LEU A 70 -6.74 -7.74 11.83
CA LEU A 70 -7.59 -6.76 12.52
C LEU A 70 -7.92 -7.20 13.95
N SER A 71 -8.16 -8.50 14.16
CA SER A 71 -8.43 -9.05 15.50
C SER A 71 -7.24 -8.94 16.47
N THR A 72 -6.02 -8.84 15.94
CA THR A 72 -4.79 -8.70 16.73
C THR A 72 -4.35 -7.24 16.86
N PHE A 73 -4.90 -6.35 16.02
CA PHE A 73 -4.52 -4.95 15.98
C PHE A 73 -4.94 -4.25 17.29
N THR A 74 -3.98 -3.62 17.95
CA THR A 74 -4.24 -2.72 19.08
C THR A 74 -4.66 -1.34 18.58
N GLU A 75 -4.92 -0.41 19.51
CA GLU A 75 -5.16 0.99 19.16
C GLU A 75 -4.07 1.55 18.22
N LEU A 76 -4.51 2.23 17.17
CA LEU A 76 -3.60 2.88 16.22
C LEU A 76 -2.82 4.00 16.94
N PRO A 77 -1.52 4.17 16.64
CA PRO A 77 -0.77 5.28 17.20
C PRO A 77 -1.44 6.60 16.78
N ARG A 78 -1.52 7.54 17.73
CA ARG A 78 -2.07 8.87 17.44
C ARG A 78 -1.26 9.51 16.30
N PRO A 79 -1.91 10.29 15.41
CA PRO A 79 -1.22 11.04 14.39
C PRO A 79 -0.08 11.85 15.00
N ARG A 80 1.06 11.90 14.31
CA ARG A 80 2.19 12.73 14.74
C ARG A 80 1.69 14.17 14.89
N GLN A 81 1.73 14.69 16.11
CA GLN A 81 1.49 16.11 16.34
C GLN A 81 2.69 16.88 15.78
N SER A 82 2.51 17.55 14.64
CA SER A 82 3.52 18.46 14.14
C SER A 82 3.57 19.69 15.04
N SER A 83 4.78 20.17 15.36
CA SER A 83 4.96 21.47 16.02
C SER A 83 4.42 22.65 15.20
N GLN A 84 4.11 22.44 13.92
CA GLN A 84 3.49 23.38 12.99
C GLN A 84 1.98 23.15 12.81
N SER A 85 1.28 22.59 13.80
CA SER A 85 -0.19 22.61 13.77
C SER A 85 -0.61 24.07 13.56
N PRO A 86 -1.39 24.40 12.50
CA PRO A 86 -1.84 25.77 12.29
C PRO A 86 -2.52 26.21 13.58
N GLN A 87 -2.03 27.32 14.16
CA GLN A 87 -2.72 27.94 15.27
C GLN A 87 -4.18 28.14 14.85
N PRO A 88 -5.16 27.83 15.72
CA PRO A 88 -6.55 28.13 15.42
C PRO A 88 -6.62 29.58 14.98
N ASN A 89 -7.15 29.77 13.77
CA ASN A 89 -7.23 31.06 13.12
C ASN A 89 -8.01 32.02 14.03
N LEU A 90 -7.30 33.04 14.55
CA LEU A 90 -7.80 34.02 15.52
C LEU A 90 -9.14 34.66 15.11
N TRP A 91 -9.42 34.72 13.81
CA TRP A 91 -10.65 35.27 13.23
C TRP A 91 -11.89 34.39 13.39
N GLN A 92 -11.76 33.10 13.70
CA GLN A 92 -12.93 32.24 13.96
C GLN A 92 -13.60 32.54 15.30
N ASN A 93 -12.88 33.09 16.28
CA ASN A 93 -13.43 33.42 17.59
C ASN A 93 -14.12 34.79 17.67
N GLN A 94 -14.01 35.62 16.63
CA GLN A 94 -14.65 36.95 16.59
C GLN A 94 -16.06 36.94 15.99
N LEU A 95 -16.42 35.90 15.22
CA LEU A 95 -17.76 35.77 14.62
C LEU A 95 -18.79 35.11 15.55
N ALA A 96 -18.36 34.54 16.69
CA ALA A 96 -19.25 33.91 17.66
C ALA A 96 -19.74 34.86 18.77
N SER A 97 -19.32 36.13 18.75
CA SER A 97 -19.63 37.13 19.79
C SER A 97 -20.37 38.36 19.24
N ALA A 98 -21.04 38.24 18.08
CA ALA A 98 -21.88 39.27 17.49
C ALA A 98 -23.37 38.91 17.61
#